data_AF-A0A920R5N2-F1
#
_entry.id   AF-A0A920R5N2-F1
#
_cell.length_a   1.000
_cell.length_b   1.000
_cell.length_c   1.000
_cell.angle_alpha   90.00
_cell.angle_beta   90.00
_cell.angle_gamma   90.00
#
_symmetry.space_group_name_H-M   'P 1'
#
loop_
_entity.id
_entity.type
_entity.pdbx_description
1 polymer ?
#
loop_
_entity_poly.entity_id
_entity_poly.type
_entity_poly.pdbx_seq_one_letter_code
_entity_poly.pdbx_strand_id
1 'polypeptide(L)' 'MSTDFLEIDPQNETLQTNRPVTLVTSNLQQSSIGMFADLKIDEFVFHRDIRGHYEQATN' A
#
# COMPACT_ATOMS: atom_id res chain seq x y z
N MET A 1 4.54 3.88 -4.58
CA MET A 1 4.63 3.07 -3.35
C MET A 1 6.09 2.78 -3.06
N SER A 2 6.50 2.79 -1.80
CA SER A 2 7.85 2.46 -1.35
C SER A 2 7.82 1.58 -0.09
N THR A 3 8.76 0.63 -0.03
CA THR A 3 9.03 -0.25 1.12
C THR A 3 10.46 -0.75 1.01
N ASP A 4 11.09 -1.10 2.14
CA ASP A 4 12.47 -1.60 2.16
C ASP A 4 12.58 -3.03 1.60
N PHE A 5 11.51 -3.82 1.70
CA PHE A 5 11.49 -5.20 1.21
C PHE A 5 10.08 -5.56 0.72
N LEU A 6 10.03 -6.29 -0.39
CA LEU A 6 8.79 -6.70 -1.03
C LEU A 6 8.95 -8.15 -1.52
N GLU A 7 8.04 -9.02 -1.10
CA GLU A 7 7.90 -10.36 -1.65
C GLU A 7 6.87 -10.31 -2.78
N ILE A 8 7.17 -11.06 -3.85
CA ILE A 8 6.39 -11.07 -5.07
C ILE A 8 6.09 -12.54 -5.40
N ASP A 9 4.81 -12.85 -5.62
CA ASP A 9 4.38 -14.11 -6.22
C ASP A 9 3.81 -13.82 -7.62
N PRO A 10 4.60 -14.02 -8.68
CA PRO A 10 4.16 -13.77 -10.05
C PRO A 10 3.07 -14.72 -10.54
N GLN A 11 2.95 -15.93 -9.96
CA GLN A 11 1.95 -16.91 -10.39
C GLN A 11 0.56 -16.54 -9.87
N ASN A 12 0.52 -16.05 -8.64
CA ASN A 12 -0.72 -15.59 -8.03
C ASN A 12 -0.99 -14.11 -8.28
N GLU A 13 -0.02 -13.38 -8.84
CA GLU A 13 -0.04 -11.93 -9.07
C GLU A 13 -0.26 -11.15 -7.77
N THR A 14 0.48 -11.52 -6.72
CA THR A 14 0.38 -10.89 -5.41
C THR A 14 1.71 -10.27 -4.97
N LEU A 15 1.60 -9.21 -4.17
CA LEU A 15 2.73 -8.56 -3.51
C LEU A 15 2.48 -8.56 -2.01
N GLN A 16 3.51 -8.81 -1.20
CA GLN A 16 3.38 -8.71 0.24
C GLN A 16 4.63 -8.18 0.92
N THR A 17 4.44 -7.54 2.06
CA THR A 17 5.54 -7.14 2.93
C THR A 17 5.05 -7.04 4.37
N ASN A 18 5.97 -7.28 5.30
CA ASN A 18 5.77 -7.01 6.73
C ASN A 18 6.53 -5.75 7.19
N ARG A 19 7.17 -5.03 6.26
CA ARG A 19 7.98 -3.84 6.51
C ARG A 19 7.13 -2.56 6.45
N PRO A 20 7.67 -1.41 6.90
CA PRO A 20 7.02 -0.13 6.70
C PRO A 20 6.76 0.14 5.22
N VAL A 21 5.55 0.56 4.90
CA VAL A 21 5.13 0.91 3.54
C VAL A 21 4.65 2.34 3.52
N THR A 22 5.04 3.08 2.49
CA THR A 22 4.48 4.40 2.17
C THR A 22 3.87 4.39 0.77
N LEU A 23 2.63 4.84 0.67
CA LEU A 23 1.91 5.07 -0.58
C LEU A 23 1.64 6.56 -0.73
N VAL A 24 2.06 7.16 -1.84
CA VAL A 24 1.79 8.56 -2.16
C VAL A 24 1.16 8.58 -3.55
N THR A 25 -0.06 9.13 -3.64
CA THR A 25 -0.76 9.46 -4.87
C THR A 25 -0.87 10.98 -5.00
N SER A 26 -1.58 11.49 -6.01
CA SER A 26 -1.85 12.92 -6.16
C SER A 26 -2.68 13.53 -5.02
N ASN A 27 -3.51 12.73 -4.34
CA ASN A 27 -4.49 13.22 -3.36
C ASN A 27 -4.49 12.43 -2.04
N LEU A 28 -3.67 11.38 -1.94
CA LEU A 28 -3.63 10.48 -0.81
C LEU A 28 -2.18 10.14 -0.45
N GLN A 29 -1.81 10.40 0.79
CA GLN A 29 -0.60 9.84 1.39
C GLN A 29 -1.00 8.85 2.47
N GLN A 30 -0.54 7.61 2.35
CA GLN A 30 -0.73 6.56 3.35
C GLN A 30 0.62 5.99 3.80
N SER A 31 0.67 5.61 5.07
CA SER A 31 1.77 4.87 5.66
C SER A 31 1.22 3.74 6.54
N SER A 32 1.94 2.62 6.60
CA SER A 32 1.56 1.47 7.43
C SER A 32 2.75 0.56 7.71
N ILE A 33 2.56 -0.43 8.59
CA ILE A 33 3.47 -1.56 8.78
C ILE A 33 2.80 -2.81 8.20
N GLY A 34 3.36 -3.27 7.09
CA GLY A 34 2.90 -4.43 6.34
C GLY A 34 1.70 -4.15 5.42
N MET A 35 1.71 -4.86 4.30
CA MET A 35 0.78 -4.71 3.20
C MET A 35 0.66 -6.03 2.44
N PHE A 36 -0.53 -6.32 1.94
CA PHE A 36 -0.80 -7.30 0.90
C PHE A 36 -1.42 -6.59 -0.31
N ALA A 37 -1.05 -6.98 -1.51
CA ALA A 37 -1.64 -6.49 -2.74
C ALA A 37 -2.07 -7.67 -3.62
N ASP A 38 -3.28 -7.59 -4.15
CA ASP A 38 -3.76 -8.46 -5.22
C ASP A 38 -3.79 -7.64 -6.51
N LEU A 39 -2.88 -7.98 -7.44
CA LEU A 39 -2.72 -7.24 -8.69
C LEU A 39 -3.76 -7.64 -9.74
N LYS A 40 -4.53 -8.71 -9.54
CA LYS A 40 -5.62 -9.08 -10.46
C LYS A 40 -6.80 -8.14 -10.35
N ILE A 41 -6.99 -7.58 -9.16
CA ILE A 41 -8.11 -6.69 -8.83
C ILE A 41 -7.66 -5.27 -8.45
N ASP A 42 -6.36 -4.98 -8.60
CA ASP A 42 -5.74 -3.70 -8.26
C ASP A 42 -6.02 -3.23 -6.80
N GLU A 43 -6.02 -4.17 -5.85
CA GLU A 43 -6.35 -3.89 -4.44
C GLU A 43 -5.12 -3.96 -3.53
N PHE A 44 -5.00 -2.98 -2.62
CA PHE A 44 -4.00 -2.95 -1.55
C PHE A 44 -4.68 -3.00 -0.18
N VAL A 45 -4.24 -3.93 0.66
CA VAL A 45 -4.68 -4.07 2.05
C VAL A 45 -3.52 -3.79 2.99
N PHE A 46 -3.63 -2.71 3.77
CA PHE A 46 -2.67 -2.35 4.82
C PHE A 46 -3.04 -3.00 6.15
N HIS A 47 -2.05 -3.41 6.94
CA HIS A 47 -2.32 -4.28 8.09
C HIS A 47 -2.27 -3.57 9.46
N ARG A 48 -1.27 -2.71 9.70
CA ARG A 48 -1.01 -2.12 11.03
C ARG A 48 -0.45 -0.71 10.94
N ASP A 49 -0.58 0.04 12.05
CA ASP A 49 -0.12 1.44 12.20
C ASP A 49 -0.47 2.32 10.99
N ILE A 50 -1.71 2.18 10.53
CA ILE A 50 -2.19 2.80 9.29
C ILE A 50 -2.45 4.28 9.57
N ARG A 51 -1.77 5.16 8.82
CA ARG A 51 -1.98 6.61 8.87
C ARG A 51 -2.18 7.12 7.47
N GLY A 52 -3.24 7.91 7.29
CA GLY A 52 -3.60 8.52 6.01
C GLY A 52 -3.70 10.04 6.14
N HIS A 53 -3.23 10.74 5.12
CA HIS A 53 -3.51 12.14 4.87
C HIS A 53 -4.20 12.23 3.51
N TYR A 54 -5.38 12.84 3.50
CA TYR A 54 -6.21 13.03 2.32
C TYR A 54 -6.23 14.52 2.02
N GLU A 55 -5.98 14.89 0.78
CA GLU A 55 -6.22 16.26 0.36
C GLU A 55 -7.70 16.59 0.56
N GLN A 56 -7.97 17.76 1.13
CA GLN A 56 -9.33 18.22 1.30
C GLN A 56 -9.92 18.47 -0.08
N ALA A 57 -10.95 17.71 -0.46
CA ALA A 57 -11.67 17.96 -1.69
C ALA A 57 -12.29 19.37 -1.63
N THR A 58 -11.78 20.28 -2.44
CA THR A 58 -12.47 21.55 -2.74
C THR A 58 -13.62 21.25 -3.68
N ASN A 59 -14.85 21.27 -3.14
CA ASN A 59 -16.09 21.27 -3.93
C ASN A 59 -16.27 22.58 -4.68
#